data_AF-D4XM79-F1
#
_entry.id   AF-D4XM79-F1
#
_cell.length_a   1.000
_cell.length_b   1.000
_cell.length_c   1.000
_cell.angle_alpha   90.00
_cell.angle_beta   90.00
_cell.angle_gamma   90.00
#
_symmetry.space_group_name_H-M   'P 1'
#
loop_
_entity.id
_entity.type
_entity.pdbx_description
1 polymer ?
#
loop_
_entity_poly.entity_id
_entity_poly.type
_entity_poly.pdbx_seq_one_letter_code
_entity_poly.pdbx_strand_id
1 'polypeptide(L)'
;YFWQYMGLASEYIFWVISLSGIAEISFGFMFLLFTHRYLHRLNIISLIGLFIFVLLIYPNKIYQAFNPVVMNLGLISLSIIALWCIDALQEIKLE
;
A
#
# COMPACT_ATOMS: atom_id res chain seq x y z
N TYR A 1 -10.33 -9.64 15.34
CA TYR A 1 -10.66 -8.74 16.47
C TYR A 1 -10.99 -7.32 16.03
N PHE A 2 -10.19 -6.62 15.21
CA PHE A 2 -10.50 -5.23 14.77
C PHE A 2 -11.92 -5.06 14.19
N TRP A 3 -12.30 -5.87 13.21
CA TRP A 3 -13.62 -5.77 12.58
C TRP A 3 -14.80 -6.06 13.53
N GLN A 4 -14.59 -6.94 14.51
CA GLN A 4 -15.58 -7.21 15.55
C GLN A 4 -15.72 -6.03 16.52
N TYR A 5 -14.61 -5.36 16.85
CA TYR A 5 -14.63 -4.14 17.65
C TYR A 5 -15.36 -3.00 16.94
N MET A 6 -15.29 -2.94 15.61
CA MET A 6 -16.06 -2.00 14.78
C MET A 6 -17.56 -2.36 14.64
N GLY A 7 -18.03 -3.43 15.29
CA GLY A 7 -19.43 -3.88 15.24
C GLY A 7 -19.80 -4.66 13.98
N LEU A 8 -18.82 -5.11 13.19
CA LEU A 8 -19.09 -5.91 11.99
C LEU A 8 -19.47 -7.35 12.40
N ALA A 9 -20.59 -7.86 11.88
CA ALA A 9 -20.99 -9.24 12.12
C ALA A 9 -19.94 -10.21 11.56
N SER A 10 -19.68 -11.30 12.29
CA SER A 10 -18.62 -12.26 11.98
C SER A 10 -18.74 -12.89 10.59
N GLU A 11 -19.97 -13.02 10.08
CA GLU A 11 -20.27 -13.52 8.73
C GLU A 11 -19.69 -12.67 7.60
N TYR A 12 -19.54 -11.36 7.79
CA TYR A 12 -19.01 -10.45 6.76
C TYR A 12 -17.50 -10.24 6.85
N ILE A 13 -16.88 -10.57 7.99
CA ILE A 13 -15.44 -10.30 8.22
C ILE A 13 -14.59 -11.02 7.18
N PHE A 14 -14.91 -12.28 6.89
CA PHE A 14 -14.21 -13.06 5.88
C PHE A 14 -14.23 -12.35 4.52
N TRP A 15 -15.43 -11.95 4.07
CA TRP A 15 -15.61 -11.29 2.79
C TRP A 15 -14.88 -9.96 2.68
N VAL A 16 -14.90 -9.13 3.74
CA VAL A 16 -14.19 -7.85 3.76
C VAL A 16 -12.68 -8.03 3.66
N ILE A 17 -12.13 -8.99 4.40
CA ILE A 17 -10.69 -9.30 4.35
C ILE A 17 -10.30 -9.84 2.98
N SER A 18 -11.08 -10.77 2.43
CA SER A 18 -10.84 -11.33 1.10
C SER A 18 -10.91 -10.26 0.02
N LEU A 19 -11.91 -9.37 0.08
CA LEU A 19 -12.05 -8.28 -0.87
C LEU A 19 -10.86 -7.32 -0.83
N SER A 20 -10.37 -7.00 0.37
CA SER A 20 -9.14 -6.20 0.54
C SER A 20 -7.93 -6.87 -0.09
N GLY A 21 -7.77 -8.18 0.10
CA GLY A 21 -6.66 -8.94 -0.50
C GLY A 21 -6.74 -8.97 -2.03
N ILE A 22 -7.93 -9.18 -2.59
CA ILE A 22 -8.15 -9.15 -4.05
C ILE A 22 -7.85 -7.76 -4.61
N ALA A 23 -8.27 -6.70 -3.92
CA ALA A 23 -7.99 -5.32 -4.31
C ALA A 23 -6.48 -5.03 -4.32
N GLU A 24 -5.75 -5.48 -3.30
CA GLU A 24 -4.29 -5.31 -3.21
C GLU A 24 -3.57 -6.05 -4.35
N ILE A 25 -3.93 -7.30 -4.63
CA ILE A 25 -3.35 -8.08 -5.73
C ILE A 25 -3.63 -7.40 -7.07
N SER A 26 -4.87 -6.98 -7.29
CA SER A 26 -5.27 -6.29 -8.54
C SER A 26 -4.51 -4.98 -8.72
N PHE A 27 -4.33 -4.22 -7.65
CA PHE A 27 -3.53 -2.99 -7.66
C PHE A 27 -2.05 -3.26 -7.94
N GLY A 28 -1.49 -4.33 -7.37
CA GLY A 28 -0.15 -4.81 -7.70
C GLY A 28 0.02 -5.18 -9.18
N PHE A 29 -0.97 -5.82 -9.79
CA PHE A 29 -0.95 -6.10 -11.23
C PHE A 29 -0.94 -4.83 -12.09
N MET A 30 -1.61 -3.76 -11.65
CA MET A 30 -1.61 -2.50 -12.40
C MET A 30 -0.20 -1.90 -12.53
N PHE A 31 0.69 -2.13 -11.56
CA PHE A 31 2.11 -1.72 -11.67
C PHE A 31 2.87 -2.43 -12.79
N LEU A 32 2.49 -3.65 -13.15
CA LEU A 32 3.11 -4.39 -14.25
C LEU A 32 2.65 -3.90 -15.63
N LEU A 33 1.43 -3.35 -15.69
CA LEU A 33 0.80 -2.95 -16.95
C LEU A 33 0.95 -1.45 -17.24
N PHE A 34 1.08 -0.62 -16.21
CA PHE A 34 1.01 0.84 -16.36
C PHE A 34 2.13 1.56 -15.60
N THR A 35 2.87 2.41 -16.31
CA THR A 35 3.89 3.30 -15.73
C THR A 35 3.31 4.71 -15.54
N HIS A 36 2.30 4.83 -14.68
CA HIS A 36 1.57 6.09 -14.49
C HIS A 36 1.87 6.76 -13.14
N ARG A 37 2.23 8.05 -13.14
CA ARG A 37 2.55 8.82 -11.91
C ARG A 37 1.47 8.76 -10.82
N TYR A 38 0.19 8.79 -11.20
CA TYR A 38 -0.92 8.69 -10.24
C TYR A 38 -0.95 7.33 -9.53
N LEU A 39 -0.53 6.26 -10.19
CA LEU A 39 -0.52 4.91 -9.61
C LEU A 39 0.49 4.83 -8.46
N HIS A 40 1.70 5.36 -8.67
CA HIS A 40 2.72 5.48 -7.62
C HIS A 40 2.27 6.39 -6.47
N ARG A 41 1.61 7.52 -6.76
CA ARG A 41 1.07 8.42 -5.72
C ARG A 41 -0.02 7.75 -4.87
N LEU A 42 -0.95 7.04 -5.51
CA LEU A 42 -2.00 6.28 -4.82
C LEU A 42 -1.40 5.19 -3.93
N ASN A 43 -0.35 4.51 -4.40
CA ASN A 43 0.36 3.51 -3.60
C ASN A 43 0.99 4.12 -2.34
N ILE A 44 1.70 5.25 -2.49
CA ILE A 44 2.32 5.95 -1.34
C ILE A 44 1.24 6.36 -0.32
N ILE A 45 0.15 6.98 -0.75
CA ILE A 45 -0.94 7.40 0.14
C ILE A 45 -1.57 6.19 0.85
N SER A 46 -1.81 5.10 0.11
CA SER A 46 -2.43 3.88 0.66
C SER A 46 -1.53 3.22 1.70
N LEU A 47 -0.22 3.12 1.43
CA LEU A 47 0.75 2.52 2.36
C LEU A 47 1.00 3.38 3.59
N ILE A 48 0.98 4.71 3.47
CA ILE A 48 1.01 5.63 4.64
C ILE A 48 -0.25 5.45 5.49
N GLY A 49 -1.42 5.40 4.86
CA GLY A 49 -2.69 5.15 5.55
C GLY A 49 -2.69 3.81 6.29
N LEU A 50 -2.20 2.75 5.63
CA LEU A 50 -2.05 1.43 6.22
C LEU A 50 -1.06 1.44 7.40
N PHE A 51 0.04 2.19 7.29
CA PHE A 51 1.01 2.33 8.37
C PHE A 51 0.39 2.99 9.61
N ILE A 52 -0.34 4.10 9.42
CA ILE A 52 -1.06 4.79 10.51
C ILE A 52 -2.10 3.84 11.12
N PHE A 53 -2.83 3.09 10.29
CA PHE A 53 -3.80 2.12 10.76
C PHE A 53 -3.16 1.03 11.64
N VAL A 54 -2.03 0.46 11.20
CA VAL A 54 -1.29 -0.56 11.96
C VAL A 54 -0.74 0.02 13.27
N LEU A 55 -0.26 1.27 13.26
CA LEU A 55 0.18 1.99 14.45
C LEU A 55 -0.90 2.09 15.52
N LEU A 56 -2.14 2.41 15.13
CA LEU A 56 -3.25 2.59 16.06
C LEU A 56 -3.79 1.26 16.59
N ILE A 57 -3.89 0.25 15.74
CA ILE A 57 -4.57 -1.01 16.09
C ILE A 57 -3.61 -2.08 16.64
N TYR A 58 -2.39 -2.15 16.11
CA TYR A 58 -1.40 -3.18 16.46
C TYR A 58 0.00 -2.59 16.71
N PRO A 59 0.18 -1.66 17.66
CA PRO A 59 1.45 -0.96 17.88
C PRO A 59 2.61 -1.92 18.19
N ASN A 60 2.34 -3.00 18.94
CA ASN A 60 3.34 -4.00 19.32
C ASN A 60 3.89 -4.80 18.13
N LYS A 61 3.21 -4.79 16.97
CA LYS A 61 3.70 -5.48 15.78
C LYS A 61 4.88 -4.74 15.14
N ILE A 62 4.98 -3.42 15.31
CA ILE A 62 5.95 -2.54 14.63
C ILE A 62 7.40 -2.95 14.87
N TYR A 63 7.71 -3.35 16.09
CA TYR A 63 9.08 -3.66 16.51
C TYR A 63 9.53 -5.10 16.20
N GLN A 64 8.69 -5.92 15.55
CA GLN A 64 9.04 -7.29 15.20
C GLN A 64 9.95 -7.32 13.97
N ALA A 65 11.04 -8.08 14.03
CA ALA A 65 12.08 -8.15 13.00
C ALA A 65 11.62 -8.64 11.61
N PHE A 66 10.37 -9.11 11.49
CA PHE A 66 9.74 -9.53 10.23
C PHE A 66 8.31 -8.96 10.13
N ASN A 67 8.16 -7.66 10.36
CA ASN A 67 6.88 -6.99 10.22
C ASN A 67 6.65 -6.56 8.75
N PRO A 68 5.42 -6.76 8.19
CA PRO A 68 5.02 -6.16 6.91
C PRO A 68 5.29 -4.65 6.76
N VAL A 69 5.48 -3.90 7.85
CA VAL A 69 5.89 -2.48 7.85
C VAL A 69 7.18 -2.26 7.06
N VAL A 70 8.20 -3.11 7.25
CA VAL A 70 9.50 -2.94 6.56
C VAL A 70 9.33 -3.11 5.05
N MET A 71 8.55 -4.12 4.64
CA MET A 71 8.20 -4.35 3.24
C MET A 71 7.44 -3.15 2.65
N ASN A 72 6.45 -2.62 3.36
CA ASN A 72 5.65 -1.48 2.91
C ASN A 72 6.48 -0.21 2.75
N LEU A 73 7.44 0.04 3.65
CA LEU A 73 8.41 1.14 3.50
C LEU A 73 9.31 0.95 2.27
N GLY A 74 9.70 -0.29 1.97
CA GLY A 74 10.39 -0.62 0.72
C GLY A 74 9.56 -0.26 -0.52
N LEU A 75 8.27 -0.62 -0.53
CA LEU A 75 7.35 -0.31 -1.65
C LEU A 75 7.10 1.20 -1.82
N ILE A 76 7.02 1.96 -0.72
CA ILE A 76 6.97 3.43 -0.75
C ILE A 76 8.25 3.97 -1.40
N SER A 77 9.41 3.47 -0.96
CA SER A 77 10.72 3.93 -1.46
C SER A 77 10.86 3.67 -2.96
N LEU A 78 10.47 2.48 -3.42
CA LEU A 78 10.43 2.14 -4.85
C LEU A 78 9.48 3.04 -5.64
N SER A 79 8.33 3.41 -5.06
CA SER A 79 7.39 4.31 -5.72
C SER A 79 7.92 5.73 -5.86
N ILE A 80 8.70 6.22 -4.87
CA ILE A 80 9.37 7.52 -4.94
C ILE A 80 10.45 7.51 -6.04
N ILE A 81 11.29 6.47 -6.07
CA ILE A 81 12.33 6.31 -7.09
C ILE A 81 11.70 6.24 -8.49
N ALA A 82 10.60 5.50 -8.65
CA ALA A 82 9.90 5.41 -9.93
C ALA A 82 9.36 6.78 -10.38
N LEU A 83 8.79 7.58 -9.48
CA LEU A 83 8.36 8.94 -9.79
C LEU A 83 9.51 9.83 -10.26
N TRP A 84 10.66 9.80 -9.56
CA TRP A 84 11.85 10.53 -10.00
C TRP A 84 12.34 10.08 -11.38
N CYS A 85 12.30 8.78 -11.67
CA CYS A 85 12.67 8.27 -12.99
C CYS A 85 11.71 8.76 -14.09
N ILE A 86 10.40 8.77 -13.82
CA ILE A 86 9.40 9.29 -14.75
C ILE A 86 9.63 10.77 -15.03
N ASP A 87 9.85 11.57 -13.98
CA ASP A 87 10.08 13.01 -14.12
C ASP A 87 11.38 13.29 -14.91
N ALA A 88 12.47 12.59 -14.61
CA ALA A 88 13.73 12.71 -15.35
C ALA A 88 13.61 12.31 -16.84
N LEU A 89 12.84 11.27 -17.15
CA LEU A 89 12.55 10.87 -18.54
C LEU A 89 11.72 11.92 -19.29
N GLN A 90 10.86 12.68 -18.60
CA GLN A 90 10.11 13.76 -19.21
C GLN A 90 11.01 14.96 -19.53
N GLU A 91 11.95 15.30 -18.64
CA GLU A 91 12.93 16.37 -18.85
C GLU A 91 13.79 16.10 -20.09
N ILE A 92 14.37 14.88 -20.21
CA ILE A 92 15.19 14.48 -21.37
C ILE A 92 14.41 14.58 -22.69
N LYS A 93 13.09 14.40 -22.66
CA LYS A 93 12.24 14.44 -23.86
C LYS A 93 11.87 15.85 -24.31
N LEU A 94 12.06 16.84 -23.43
CA LEU A 94 11.75 18.25 -23.68
C LEU A 94 12.97 19.05 -24.17
N GLU A 95 14.18 18.52 -23.98
CA GLU A 95 15.45 19.01 -24.53
C GLU A 95 15.68 18.53 -25.98
#